data_AF-A0A1Y7VMW4-F1
#
_entry.id   AF-A0A1Y7VMW4-F1
#
_cell.length_a   1.000
_cell.length_b   1.000
_cell.length_c   1.000
_cell.angle_alpha   90.00
_cell.angle_beta   90.00
_cell.angle_gamma   90.00
#
_symmetry.space_group_name_H-M   'P 1'
#
loop_
_entity.id
_entity.type
_entity.pdbx_description
1 polymer ?
#
loop_
_entity_poly.entity_id
_entity_poly.type
_entity_poly.pdbx_seq_one_letter_code
_entity_poly.pdbx_strand_id
1 'polypeptide(L)'
;TLTQKRREALERTEKLLETIDQLHLEFAKRAAPFNNWMEGAMEDLQDMFIVHSIEEIQSLITAHEQFKATLPEADGERQSILAIQNEVEKVIQSYSIRISSSNPYSTVTMDELRNKWDKLEGDHQLIQEALVFDNKHTNYTMEHIRVGWELLLTTIARTINEVETQILTRDAKGITQEQMNEFRASFNHFDR
;
A
#
# COMPACT_ATOMS: atom_id res chain seq x y z
N THR A 1 -1.35 1.38 -65.58
CA THR A 1 -0.98 -0.05 -65.75
C THR A 1 -1.46 -0.82 -64.54
N LEU A 2 -2.16 -1.95 -64.71
CA LEU A 2 -2.75 -2.75 -63.61
C LEU A 2 -1.72 -3.17 -62.55
N THR A 3 -0.48 -3.38 -62.99
CA THR A 3 0.71 -3.67 -62.17
C THR A 3 1.09 -2.54 -61.22
N GLN A 4 0.90 -1.28 -61.60
CA GLN A 4 1.26 -0.14 -60.75
C GLN A 4 0.26 0.05 -59.61
N LYS A 5 -1.06 -0.06 -59.89
CA LYS A 5 -2.09 -0.07 -58.84
C LYS A 5 -1.91 -1.23 -57.85
N ARG A 6 -1.51 -2.41 -58.34
CA ARG A 6 -1.22 -3.57 -57.47
C ARG A 6 -0.01 -3.32 -56.58
N ARG A 7 1.05 -2.70 -57.12
CA ARG A 7 2.24 -2.35 -56.33
C ARG A 7 1.92 -1.33 -55.24
N GLU A 8 1.22 -0.25 -55.58
CA GLU A 8 0.81 0.77 -54.60
C GLU A 8 -0.12 0.21 -53.50
N ALA A 9 -1.01 -0.72 -53.85
CA ALA A 9 -1.86 -1.40 -52.88
C ALA A 9 -1.06 -2.32 -51.94
N LEU A 10 -0.04 -3.01 -52.46
CA LEU A 10 0.86 -3.87 -51.67
C LEU A 10 1.74 -3.04 -50.73
N GLU A 11 2.40 -1.99 -51.23
CA GLU A 11 3.23 -1.08 -50.41
C GLU A 11 2.40 -0.41 -49.29
N ARG A 12 1.16 -0.02 -49.59
CA ARG A 12 0.26 0.54 -48.56
C ARG A 12 -0.12 -0.50 -47.51
N THR A 13 -0.36 -1.74 -47.92
CA THR A 13 -0.71 -2.82 -46.99
C THR A 13 0.50 -3.19 -46.12
N GLU A 14 1.68 -3.31 -46.71
CA GLU A 14 2.94 -3.59 -46.01
C GLU A 14 3.24 -2.55 -44.92
N LYS A 15 3.13 -1.26 -45.25
CA LYS A 15 3.35 -0.18 -44.27
C LYS A 15 2.36 -0.21 -43.10
N LEU A 16 1.12 -0.63 -43.36
CA LEU A 16 0.12 -0.81 -42.30
C LEU A 16 0.49 -1.97 -41.39
N LEU A 17 0.96 -3.08 -41.96
CA LEU A 17 1.44 -4.24 -41.21
C LEU A 17 2.64 -3.89 -40.34
N GLU A 18 3.63 -3.17 -40.88
CA GLU A 18 4.78 -2.69 -40.10
C GLU A 18 4.36 -1.79 -38.93
N THR A 19 3.36 -0.92 -39.14
CA THR A 19 2.85 -0.04 -38.08
C THR A 19 2.17 -0.87 -36.97
N ILE A 20 1.36 -1.85 -37.34
CA ILE A 20 0.72 -2.76 -36.38
C ILE A 20 1.76 -3.56 -35.61
N ASP A 21 2.78 -4.09 -36.29
CA ASP A 21 3.86 -4.86 -35.68
C ASP A 21 4.64 -4.03 -34.66
N GLN A 22 4.96 -2.79 -35.01
CA GLN A 22 5.64 -1.86 -34.12
C GLN A 22 4.82 -1.55 -32.86
N LEU A 23 3.51 -1.34 -33.00
CA LEU A 23 2.60 -1.12 -31.87
C LEU A 23 2.49 -2.37 -30.97
N HIS A 24 2.39 -3.57 -31.56
CA HIS A 24 2.40 -4.82 -30.80
C HIS A 24 3.71 -5.01 -30.02
N LEU A 25 4.85 -4.69 -30.63
CA LEU A 25 6.15 -4.75 -29.97
C LEU A 25 6.24 -3.73 -28.82
N GLU A 26 5.73 -2.52 -29.02
CA GLU A 26 5.69 -1.49 -27.97
C GLU A 26 4.81 -1.93 -26.80
N PHE A 27 3.64 -2.50 -27.08
CA PHE A 27 2.78 -3.11 -26.06
C PHE A 27 3.55 -4.17 -25.27
N ALA A 28 4.21 -5.12 -25.94
CA ALA A 28 4.93 -6.20 -25.26
C ALA A 28 6.06 -5.67 -24.37
N LYS A 29 6.80 -4.65 -24.84
CA LYS A 29 7.89 -4.03 -24.08
C LYS A 29 7.41 -3.32 -22.81
N ARG A 30 6.20 -2.76 -22.81
CA ARG A 30 5.62 -2.06 -21.65
C ARG A 30 4.82 -2.99 -20.74
N ALA A 31 4.06 -3.91 -21.33
CA ALA A 31 3.24 -4.88 -20.62
C ALA A 31 4.08 -5.87 -19.80
N ALA A 32 5.26 -6.28 -20.27
CA ALA A 32 6.12 -7.20 -19.53
C ALA A 32 6.61 -6.64 -18.17
N PRO A 33 7.28 -5.48 -18.09
CA PRO A 33 7.69 -4.91 -16.80
C PRO A 33 6.48 -4.51 -15.94
N PHE A 34 5.40 -4.01 -16.55
CA PHE A 34 4.17 -3.69 -15.83
C PHE A 34 3.52 -4.94 -15.20
N ASN A 35 3.50 -6.08 -15.91
CA ASN A 35 3.01 -7.33 -15.38
C ASN A 35 3.86 -7.85 -14.21
N ASN A 36 5.18 -7.77 -14.33
CA ASN A 36 6.09 -8.16 -13.25
C ASN A 36 5.91 -7.27 -12.01
N TRP A 37 5.72 -5.96 -12.21
CA TRP A 37 5.43 -5.03 -11.12
C TRP A 37 4.10 -5.38 -10.44
N MET A 38 3.04 -5.67 -11.19
CA MET A 38 1.75 -6.09 -10.61
C MET A 38 1.85 -7.41 -9.85
N GLU A 39 2.62 -8.39 -10.34
CA GLU A 39 2.84 -9.65 -9.65
C GLU A 39 3.59 -9.45 -8.33
N GLY A 40 4.66 -8.67 -8.31
CA GLY A 40 5.38 -8.32 -7.08
C GLY A 40 4.50 -7.56 -6.10
N ALA A 41 3.71 -6.59 -6.58
CA ALA A 41 2.77 -5.87 -5.74
C ALA A 41 1.69 -6.77 -5.13
N MET A 42 1.14 -7.72 -5.91
CA MET A 42 0.20 -8.70 -5.36
C MET A 42 0.87 -9.62 -4.34
N GLU A 43 2.11 -10.05 -4.57
CA GLU A 43 2.87 -10.88 -3.62
C GLU A 43 3.11 -10.13 -2.31
N ASP A 44 3.59 -8.89 -2.38
CA ASP A 44 3.85 -8.03 -1.21
C ASP A 44 2.57 -7.77 -0.38
N LEU A 45 1.43 -7.58 -1.06
CA LEU A 45 0.13 -7.39 -0.40
C LEU A 45 -0.41 -8.69 0.22
N GLN A 46 -0.10 -9.84 -0.37
CA GLN A 46 -0.56 -11.15 0.12
C GLN A 46 0.40 -11.78 1.14
N ASP A 47 1.57 -11.18 1.38
CA ASP A 47 2.56 -11.71 2.31
C ASP A 47 2.08 -11.63 3.77
N MET A 48 2.35 -12.69 4.52
CA MET A 48 1.92 -12.79 5.90
C MET A 48 2.94 -12.08 6.80
N PHE A 49 2.58 -10.90 7.30
CA PHE A 49 3.45 -10.14 8.18
C PHE A 49 3.56 -10.76 9.59
N ILE A 50 4.77 -11.14 9.99
CA ILE A 50 5.10 -11.52 11.37
C ILE A 50 5.95 -10.40 11.98
N VAL A 51 5.30 -9.47 12.66
CA VAL A 51 5.96 -8.34 13.33
C VAL A 51 6.23 -8.63 14.80
N HIS A 52 7.39 -8.22 15.29
CA HIS A 52 7.82 -8.39 16.69
C HIS A 52 8.07 -7.04 17.38
N SER A 53 7.99 -5.92 16.66
CA SER A 53 8.23 -4.58 17.18
C SER A 53 7.37 -3.49 16.51
N ILE A 54 7.23 -2.35 17.18
CA ILE A 54 6.48 -1.18 16.68
C ILE A 54 7.21 -0.51 15.50
N GLU A 55 8.54 -0.54 15.47
CA GLU A 55 9.35 0.01 14.38
C GLU A 55 9.15 -0.77 13.07
N GLU A 56 8.97 -2.09 13.15
CA GLU A 56 8.63 -2.93 11.99
C GLU A 56 7.25 -2.55 11.45
N ILE A 57 6.25 -2.39 12.31
CA ILE A 57 4.90 -1.95 11.91
C ILE A 57 4.96 -0.58 11.22
N GLN A 58 5.72 0.38 11.74
CA GLN A 58 5.88 1.70 11.12
C GLN A 58 6.58 1.62 9.76
N SER A 59 7.57 0.74 9.63
CA SER A 59 8.26 0.50 8.35
C SER A 59 7.31 -0.11 7.31
N LEU A 60 6.44 -1.05 7.72
CA LEU A 60 5.40 -1.63 6.87
C LEU A 60 4.38 -0.57 6.42
N ILE A 61 3.92 0.29 7.33
CA ILE A 61 3.00 1.39 6.99
C ILE A 61 3.65 2.34 6.00
N THR A 62 4.91 2.71 6.22
CA THR A 62 5.65 3.61 5.33
C THR A 62 5.85 2.99 3.95
N ALA A 63 6.17 1.69 3.87
CA ALA A 63 6.28 0.95 2.62
C ALA A 63 4.94 0.91 1.87
N HIS A 64 3.83 0.70 2.59
CA HIS A 64 2.49 0.73 2.01
C HIS A 64 2.09 2.12 1.49
N GLU A 65 2.46 3.19 2.20
CA GLU A 65 2.27 4.56 1.72
C GLU A 65 3.08 4.85 0.46
N GLN A 66 4.32 4.37 0.39
CA GLN A 66 5.15 4.48 -0.82
C GLN A 66 4.55 3.71 -2.00
N PHE A 67 4.03 2.50 -1.76
CA PHE A 67 3.29 1.75 -2.77
C PHE A 67 2.05 2.52 -3.24
N LYS A 68 1.28 3.12 -2.33
CA LYS A 68 0.12 3.94 -2.67
C LYS A 68 0.49 5.16 -3.51
N ALA A 69 1.69 5.73 -3.30
CA ALA A 69 2.18 6.83 -4.10
C ALA A 69 2.55 6.43 -5.54
N THR A 70 2.88 5.16 -5.81
CA THR A 70 3.20 4.67 -7.15
C THR A 70 1.97 4.17 -7.93
N LEU A 71 0.87 3.82 -7.25
CA LEU A 71 -0.40 3.46 -7.89
C LEU A 71 -0.91 4.43 -8.98
N PRO A 72 -0.94 5.76 -8.80
CA PRO A 72 -1.42 6.68 -9.83
C PRO A 72 -0.49 6.71 -11.07
N GLU A 73 0.81 6.56 -10.87
CA GLU A 73 1.77 6.44 -11.98
C GLU A 73 1.57 5.12 -12.73
N ALA A 74 1.37 4.02 -11.99
CA ALA A 74 1.06 2.72 -12.54
C ALA A 74 -0.28 2.69 -13.31
N ASP A 75 -1.33 3.40 -12.85
CA ASP A 75 -2.58 3.53 -13.61
C ASP A 75 -2.36 4.32 -14.90
N GLY A 76 -1.51 5.35 -14.89
CA GLY A 76 -1.10 6.06 -16.10
C GLY A 76 -0.38 5.15 -17.11
N GLU A 77 0.51 4.28 -16.64
CA GLU A 77 1.19 3.28 -17.46
C GLU A 77 0.20 2.27 -18.04
N ARG A 78 -0.73 1.78 -17.21
CA ARG A 78 -1.83 0.91 -17.64
C ARG A 78 -2.62 1.57 -18.76
N GLN A 79 -3.13 2.78 -18.56
CA GLN A 79 -3.92 3.51 -19.56
C GLN A 79 -3.16 3.68 -20.88
N SER A 80 -1.86 3.93 -20.81
CA SER A 80 -1.01 4.02 -22.01
C SER A 80 -0.90 2.69 -22.75
N ILE A 81 -0.71 1.58 -22.03
CA ILE A 81 -0.71 0.23 -22.61
C ILE A 81 -2.09 -0.09 -23.24
N LEU A 82 -3.19 0.28 -22.56
CA LEU A 82 -4.54 0.10 -23.10
C LEU A 82 -4.75 0.93 -24.38
N ALA A 83 -4.20 2.14 -24.43
CA ALA A 83 -4.30 3.01 -25.59
C ALA A 83 -3.60 2.41 -26.83
N ILE A 84 -2.39 1.85 -26.66
CA ILE A 84 -1.65 1.18 -27.74
C ILE A 84 -2.48 0.03 -28.32
N GLN A 85 -3.07 -0.82 -27.45
CA GLN A 85 -3.90 -1.94 -27.90
C GLN A 85 -5.17 -1.47 -28.64
N ASN A 86 -5.83 -0.41 -28.14
CA ASN A 86 -6.98 0.19 -28.81
C ASN A 86 -6.61 0.78 -30.18
N GLU A 87 -5.43 1.37 -30.33
CA GLU A 87 -4.94 1.84 -31.61
C GLU A 87 -4.74 0.68 -32.60
N VAL A 88 -4.15 -0.43 -32.14
CA VAL A 88 -4.00 -1.65 -32.96
C VAL A 88 -5.37 -2.14 -33.45
N GLU A 89 -6.35 -2.28 -32.55
CA GLU A 89 -7.70 -2.73 -32.92
C GLU A 89 -8.38 -1.77 -33.90
N LYS A 90 -8.23 -0.45 -33.69
CA LYS A 90 -8.78 0.57 -34.57
C LYS A 90 -8.15 0.53 -35.97
N VAL A 91 -6.84 0.29 -36.07
CA VAL A 91 -6.15 0.11 -37.37
C VAL A 91 -6.64 -1.18 -38.05
N ILE A 92 -6.76 -2.29 -37.32
CA ILE A 92 -7.26 -3.56 -37.87
C ILE A 92 -8.70 -3.40 -38.39
N GLN A 93 -9.59 -2.76 -37.61
CA GLN A 93 -10.99 -2.53 -37.99
C GLN A 93 -11.11 -1.57 -39.18
N SER A 94 -10.41 -0.44 -39.16
CA SER A 94 -10.50 0.58 -40.22
C SER A 94 -10.04 0.08 -41.58
N TYR A 95 -9.10 -0.88 -41.62
CA TYR A 95 -8.58 -1.45 -42.85
C TYR A 95 -9.12 -2.85 -43.17
N SER A 96 -10.02 -3.40 -42.33
CA SER A 96 -10.61 -4.76 -42.49
C SER A 96 -9.54 -5.83 -42.75
N ILE A 97 -8.39 -5.72 -42.07
CA ILE A 97 -7.26 -6.63 -42.24
C ILE A 97 -7.59 -7.92 -41.47
N ARG A 98 -7.51 -9.08 -42.12
CA ARG A 98 -7.66 -10.40 -41.47
C ARG A 98 -6.40 -10.80 -40.71
N ILE A 99 -5.92 -9.95 -39.81
CA ILE A 99 -4.87 -10.31 -38.87
C ILE A 99 -5.53 -10.57 -37.52
N SER A 100 -5.09 -11.64 -36.87
CA SER A 100 -5.45 -11.89 -35.48
C SER A 100 -4.95 -10.72 -34.64
N SER A 101 -5.85 -10.06 -33.91
CA SER A 101 -5.53 -9.04 -32.91
C SER A 101 -4.74 -9.58 -31.71
N SER A 102 -4.38 -10.87 -31.75
CA SER A 102 -3.53 -11.53 -30.77
C SER A 102 -2.09 -11.08 -30.98
N ASN A 103 -1.52 -10.46 -29.95
CA ASN A 103 -0.14 -10.01 -29.96
C ASN A 103 0.82 -11.23 -29.93
N PRO A 104 1.68 -11.44 -30.95
CA PRO A 104 2.63 -12.55 -30.97
C PRO A 104 3.84 -12.36 -30.05
N TYR A 105 4.07 -11.15 -29.54
CA TYR A 105 5.23 -10.79 -28.72
C TYR A 105 4.92 -10.71 -27.22
N SER A 106 3.65 -10.81 -26.83
CA SER A 106 3.22 -10.78 -25.42
C SER A 106 2.54 -12.10 -25.06
N THR A 107 2.98 -12.71 -23.97
CA THR A 107 2.27 -13.83 -23.32
C THR A 107 1.10 -13.35 -22.48
N VAL A 108 1.03 -12.05 -22.18
CA VAL A 108 0.01 -11.45 -21.32
C VAL A 108 -1.06 -10.81 -22.20
N THR A 109 -2.30 -11.22 -21.98
CA THR A 109 -3.47 -10.67 -22.65
C THR A 109 -3.99 -9.41 -21.95
N MET A 110 -4.70 -8.58 -22.69
CA MET A 110 -5.39 -7.39 -22.17
C MET A 110 -6.31 -7.72 -20.99
N ASP A 111 -7.05 -8.82 -21.10
CA ASP A 111 -7.98 -9.27 -20.08
C ASP A 111 -7.23 -9.76 -18.83
N GLU A 112 -6.09 -10.43 -18.98
CA GLU A 112 -5.24 -10.80 -17.84
C GLU A 112 -4.68 -9.58 -17.12
N LEU A 113 -4.21 -8.54 -17.84
CA LEU A 113 -3.76 -7.29 -17.22
C LEU A 113 -4.89 -6.61 -16.44
N ARG A 114 -6.10 -6.56 -17.01
CA ARG A 114 -7.27 -6.01 -16.33
C ARG A 114 -7.65 -6.80 -15.09
N ASN A 115 -7.74 -8.13 -15.21
CA ASN A 115 -8.06 -8.99 -14.08
C ASN A 115 -7.02 -8.89 -12.95
N LYS A 116 -5.72 -8.80 -13.29
CA LYS A 116 -4.65 -8.60 -12.29
C LYS A 116 -4.75 -7.24 -11.62
N TRP A 117 -5.07 -6.19 -12.37
CA TRP A 117 -5.29 -4.86 -11.81
C TRP A 117 -6.50 -4.80 -10.89
N ASP A 118 -7.64 -5.37 -11.30
CA ASP A 118 -8.85 -5.42 -10.47
C ASP A 118 -8.62 -6.22 -9.18
N LYS A 119 -7.85 -7.31 -9.27
CA LYS A 119 -7.42 -8.07 -8.09
C LYS A 119 -6.51 -7.25 -7.18
N LEU A 120 -5.53 -6.53 -7.73
CA LEU A 120 -4.64 -5.65 -6.98
C LEU A 120 -5.41 -4.54 -6.26
N GLU A 121 -6.42 -3.94 -6.92
CA GLU A 121 -7.28 -2.92 -6.33
C GLU A 121 -8.15 -3.52 -5.19
N GLY A 122 -8.65 -4.74 -5.37
CA GLY A 122 -9.38 -5.48 -4.34
C GLY A 122 -8.50 -5.81 -3.11
N ASP A 123 -7.31 -6.35 -3.34
CA ASP A 123 -6.35 -6.67 -2.27
C ASP A 123 -5.88 -5.37 -1.56
N HIS A 124 -5.67 -4.29 -2.32
CA HIS A 124 -5.39 -2.96 -1.76
C HIS A 124 -6.53 -2.46 -0.87
N GLN A 125 -7.79 -2.58 -1.31
CA GLN A 125 -8.96 -2.19 -0.52
C GLN A 125 -9.05 -3.00 0.78
N LEU A 126 -8.83 -4.32 0.71
CA LEU A 126 -8.82 -5.18 1.89
C LEU A 126 -7.71 -4.79 2.88
N ILE A 127 -6.53 -4.40 2.40
CA ILE A 127 -5.43 -3.95 3.26
C ILE A 127 -5.70 -2.57 3.83
N GLN A 128 -6.30 -1.65 3.07
CA GLN A 128 -6.78 -0.37 3.62
C GLN A 128 -7.80 -0.62 4.73
N GLU A 129 -8.75 -1.54 4.54
CA GLU A 129 -9.73 -1.91 5.56
C GLU A 129 -9.12 -2.65 6.75
N ALA A 130 -8.14 -3.52 6.53
CA ALA A 130 -7.42 -4.24 7.59
C ALA A 130 -6.50 -3.32 8.41
N LEU A 131 -5.94 -2.28 7.78
CA LEU A 131 -5.20 -1.20 8.44
C LEU A 131 -6.15 -0.17 9.08
N VAL A 132 -7.44 -0.16 8.76
CA VAL A 132 -8.49 0.56 9.49
C VAL A 132 -8.90 -0.26 10.72
N PHE A 133 -8.05 -0.19 11.74
CA PHE A 133 -8.41 -0.12 13.16
C PHE A 133 -9.32 -1.16 13.84
N ASP A 134 -9.73 -2.27 13.22
CA ASP A 134 -10.55 -3.27 13.93
C ASP A 134 -10.03 -4.71 13.75
N ASN A 135 -9.15 -5.09 14.67
CA ASN A 135 -8.84 -6.50 14.86
C ASN A 135 -10.05 -7.15 15.54
N LYS A 136 -10.83 -7.95 14.80
CA LYS A 136 -12.02 -8.68 15.29
C LYS A 136 -11.80 -9.55 16.54
N HIS A 137 -10.55 -9.75 16.96
CA HIS A 137 -10.17 -10.52 18.13
C HIS A 137 -9.71 -9.65 19.32
N THR A 138 -9.69 -8.32 19.20
CA THR A 138 -9.41 -7.41 20.33
C THR A 138 -10.19 -6.10 20.25
N ASN A 139 -10.89 -5.74 21.33
CA ASN A 139 -11.69 -4.51 21.45
C ASN A 139 -10.84 -3.23 21.66
N TYR A 140 -9.51 -3.36 21.65
CA TYR A 140 -8.61 -2.23 21.86
C TYR A 140 -7.85 -1.93 20.57
N THR A 141 -8.06 -0.72 20.04
CA THR A 141 -7.24 -0.23 18.94
C THR A 141 -5.80 -0.04 19.41
N MET A 142 -4.83 -0.18 18.51
CA MET A 142 -3.40 0.03 18.83
C MET A 142 -3.13 1.41 19.46
N GLU A 143 -3.93 2.41 19.07
CA GLU A 143 -3.88 3.75 19.63
C GLU A 143 -4.32 3.81 21.10
N HIS A 144 -5.33 3.02 21.51
CA HIS A 144 -5.72 2.91 22.91
C HIS A 144 -4.59 2.30 23.77
N ILE A 145 -3.89 1.30 23.24
CA ILE A 145 -2.76 0.67 23.94
C ILE A 145 -1.59 1.66 24.06
N ARG A 146 -1.29 2.41 22.99
CA ARG A 146 -0.26 3.46 22.97
C ARG A 146 -0.54 4.56 24.00
N VAL A 147 -1.75 5.13 23.96
CA VAL A 147 -2.16 6.20 24.89
C VAL A 147 -2.20 5.69 26.33
N GLY A 148 -2.66 4.46 26.55
CA GLY A 148 -2.66 3.83 27.87
C GLY A 148 -1.25 3.65 28.44
N TRP A 149 -0.28 3.23 27.61
CA TRP A 149 1.12 3.07 28.02
C TRP A 149 1.83 4.39 28.31
N GLU A 150 1.68 5.39 27.44
CA GLU A 150 2.23 6.74 27.66
C GLU A 150 1.65 7.40 28.92
N LEU A 151 0.35 7.23 29.15
CA LEU A 151 -0.32 7.70 30.35
C LEU A 151 0.22 7.00 31.60
N LEU A 152 0.45 5.68 31.53
CA LEU A 152 1.03 4.91 32.63
C LEU A 152 2.43 5.40 32.98
N LEU A 153 3.31 5.56 31.98
CA LEU A 153 4.68 6.07 32.18
C LEU A 153 4.67 7.47 32.81
N THR A 154 3.85 8.36 32.28
CA THR A 154 3.70 9.72 32.81
C THR A 154 3.16 9.71 34.25
N THR A 155 2.20 8.84 34.55
CA THR A 155 1.61 8.70 35.89
C THR A 155 2.61 8.15 36.89
N ILE A 156 3.42 7.15 36.50
CA ILE A 156 4.48 6.60 37.35
C ILE A 156 5.53 7.67 37.62
N ALA A 157 6.01 8.36 36.59
CA ALA A 157 6.99 9.44 36.74
C ALA A 157 6.48 10.57 37.65
N ARG A 158 5.21 10.96 37.52
CA ARG A 158 4.57 11.93 38.42
C ARG A 158 4.53 11.44 39.86
N THR A 159 4.06 10.20 40.08
CA THR A 159 3.96 9.61 41.42
C THR A 159 5.33 9.50 42.08
N ILE A 160 6.39 9.15 41.33
CA ILE A 160 7.77 9.12 41.83
C ILE A 160 8.20 10.52 42.28
N ASN A 161 8.05 11.53 41.43
CA ASN A 161 8.40 12.92 41.77
C ASN A 161 7.62 13.44 42.98
N GLU A 162 6.34 13.10 43.10
CA GLU A 162 5.51 13.45 44.26
C GLU A 162 6.05 12.82 45.54
N VAL A 163 6.39 11.52 45.52
CA VAL A 163 6.96 10.82 46.67
C VAL A 163 8.33 11.37 47.03
N GLU A 164 9.20 11.63 46.05
CA GLU A 164 10.52 12.24 46.26
C GLU A 164 10.40 13.62 46.91
N THR A 165 9.47 14.45 46.43
CA THR A 165 9.20 15.78 47.01
C THR A 165 8.66 15.68 48.45
N GLN A 166 7.79 14.70 48.72
CA GLN A 166 7.30 14.43 50.08
C GLN A 166 8.42 13.98 51.03
N ILE A 167 9.34 13.14 50.56
CA ILE A 167 10.51 12.69 51.34
C ILE A 167 11.42 13.88 51.64
N LEU A 168 11.76 14.69 50.64
CA LEU A 168 12.59 15.89 50.83
C LEU A 168 11.95 16.87 51.83
N THR A 169 10.63 17.06 51.76
CA THR A 169 9.89 17.92 52.70
C THR A 169 9.87 17.34 54.11
N ARG A 170 9.70 16.02 54.26
CA ARG A 170 9.78 15.32 55.54
C ARG A 170 11.16 15.52 56.17
N ASP A 171 12.21 15.29 55.39
CA ASP A 171 13.60 15.35 55.86
C ASP A 171 14.01 16.79 56.18
N ALA A 172 13.55 17.78 55.40
CA ALA A 172 13.77 19.20 55.68
C ALA A 172 13.04 19.69 56.95
N LYS A 173 11.87 19.12 57.27
CA LYS A 173 11.08 19.46 58.46
C LYS A 173 11.48 18.66 59.71
N GLY A 174 12.33 17.64 59.58
CA GLY A 174 12.80 16.82 60.71
C GLY A 174 11.70 15.98 61.37
N ILE A 175 10.64 15.62 60.65
CA ILE A 175 9.50 14.85 61.19
C ILE A 175 9.92 13.39 61.39
N THR A 176 9.65 12.82 62.57
CA THR A 176 10.01 11.43 62.88
C THR A 176 9.10 10.43 62.17
N GLN A 177 9.58 9.20 61.99
CA GLN A 177 8.84 8.17 61.26
C GLN A 177 7.51 7.78 61.95
N GLU A 178 7.43 7.88 63.27
CA GLU A 178 6.21 7.65 64.05
C GLU A 178 5.15 8.72 63.78
N GLN A 179 5.53 10.00 63.78
CA GLN A 179 4.61 11.11 63.48
C GLN A 179 4.04 11.01 62.06
N MET A 180 4.86 10.59 61.08
CA MET A 180 4.41 10.38 59.70
C MET A 180 3.38 9.24 59.61
N ASN A 181 3.55 8.16 60.38
CA ASN A 181 2.60 7.05 60.41
C ASN A 181 1.27 7.46 61.05
N GLU A 182 1.28 8.28 62.11
CA GLU A 182 0.07 8.85 62.70
C GLU A 182 -0.67 9.79 61.73
N PHE A 183 0.06 10.63 60.98
CA PHE A 183 -0.55 11.50 59.97
C PHE A 183 -1.15 10.70 58.82
N ARG A 184 -0.49 9.64 58.33
CA ARG A 184 -1.04 8.75 57.29
C ARG A 184 -2.27 7.98 57.78
N ALA A 185 -2.25 7.47 59.01
CA ALA A 185 -3.40 6.79 59.60
C ALA A 185 -4.60 7.74 59.75
N SER A 186 -4.33 8.99 60.17
CA SER A 186 -5.35 10.04 60.24
C SER A 186 -5.89 10.41 58.86
N PHE A 187 -5.01 10.63 57.88
CA PHE A 187 -5.40 10.97 56.51
C PHE A 187 -6.27 9.89 55.88
N ASN A 188 -5.85 8.62 55.95
CA ASN A 188 -6.61 7.48 55.41
C ASN A 188 -7.94 7.25 56.15
N HIS A 189 -8.08 7.71 57.40
CA HIS A 189 -9.34 7.64 58.14
C HIS A 189 -10.36 8.69 57.66
N PHE A 190 -9.88 9.85 57.18
CA PHE A 190 -10.72 10.95 56.70
C PHE A 190 -10.89 10.99 55.17
N ASP A 191 -10.08 10.26 54.39
CA ASP A 191 -10.14 10.19 52.93
C ASP A 191 -11.18 9.16 52.41
N ARG A 192 -12.38 9.16 53.01
CA ARG A 192 -13.50 8.26 52.65
C ARG A 192 -14.78 9.02 52.37
#